data_AF-A0A3D5MHG7-F1
#
_entry.id   AF-A0A3D5MHG7-F1
#
_cell.length_a   1.000
_cell.length_b   1.000
_cell.length_c   1.000
_cell.angle_alpha   90.00
_cell.angle_beta   90.00
_cell.angle_gamma   90.00
#
_symmetry.space_group_name_H-M   'P 1'
#
loop_
_entity.id
_entity.type
_entity.pdbx_description
1 polymer ?
#
loop_
_entity_poly.entity_id
_entity_poly.type
_entity_poly.pdbx_seq_one_letter_code
_entity_poly.pdbx_strand_id
1 'polypeptide(L)'
;MLIVLVFLAIAHAEPAAVDETCTHDRAALLALSPADFDQDMSGGWRPLGEKPECAELAADLLADYRKARWGELTPGELHLNYWHEGQLRAGLAQTDAATRLMMAGVNPEMSRSGFSDYALGTIAFLHKDRAGLLAARARLAELPKPPDFDDAARRFKAQYGFELKWPANLSVLDGLIACFDRPYKEAYGACSAADGPPAERH
;
A
#
# COMPACT_ATOMS: atom_id res chain seq x y z
N MET A 1 51.56 -37.41 -16.99
CA MET A 1 50.17 -37.02 -16.67
C MET A 1 50.18 -36.30 -15.34
N LEU A 2 49.83 -35.01 -15.31
CA LEU A 2 49.71 -34.21 -14.09
C LEU A 2 48.24 -33.81 -13.96
N ILE A 3 47.55 -34.31 -12.93
CA ILE A 3 46.15 -33.97 -12.66
C ILE A 3 46.16 -32.74 -11.74
N VAL A 4 45.67 -31.61 -12.26
CA VAL A 4 45.43 -30.39 -11.47
C VAL A 4 44.00 -30.45 -10.95
N LEU A 5 43.83 -30.59 -9.64
CA LEU A 5 42.55 -30.48 -8.95
C LEU A 5 42.25 -29.01 -8.69
N VAL A 6 41.23 -28.48 -9.37
CA VAL A 6 40.65 -27.16 -9.09
C VAL A 6 39.63 -27.32 -7.96
N PHE A 7 39.92 -26.75 -6.80
CA PHE A 7 38.95 -26.65 -5.71
C PHE A 7 38.01 -25.46 -5.98
N LEU A 8 36.73 -25.74 -6.22
CA LEU A 8 35.69 -24.73 -6.29
C LEU A 8 35.35 -24.29 -4.86
N ALA A 9 35.70 -23.06 -4.49
CA ALA A 9 35.30 -22.48 -3.22
C ALA A 9 33.80 -22.10 -3.28
N ILE A 10 32.98 -22.75 -2.48
CA ILE A 10 31.57 -22.39 -2.28
C ILE A 10 31.55 -21.20 -1.30
N ALA A 11 31.33 -20.00 -1.84
CA ALA A 11 31.04 -18.82 -1.01
C ALA A 11 29.70 -19.04 -0.30
N HIS A 12 29.74 -19.17 1.03
CA HIS A 12 28.53 -19.17 1.84
C HIS A 12 28.09 -17.71 1.97
N ALA A 13 26.91 -17.39 1.42
CA ALA A 13 26.27 -16.12 1.71
C ALA A 13 25.85 -16.14 3.18
N GLU A 14 26.45 -15.28 4.01
CA GLU A 14 25.97 -15.05 5.37
C GLU A 14 24.53 -14.51 5.29
N PRO A 15 23.61 -15.00 6.14
CA PRO A 15 22.28 -14.44 6.20
C PRO A 15 22.41 -12.95 6.53
N ALA A 16 21.78 -12.09 5.71
CA ALA A 16 21.76 -10.66 5.95
C ALA A 16 21.31 -10.41 7.40
N ALA A 17 22.16 -9.75 8.19
CA ALA A 17 21.81 -9.37 9.55
C ALA A 17 20.54 -8.50 9.48
N VAL A 18 19.50 -8.90 10.22
CA VAL A 18 18.31 -8.06 10.38
C VAL A 18 18.78 -6.80 11.10
N ASP A 19 18.55 -5.64 10.50
CA ASP A 19 18.86 -4.37 11.15
C ASP A 19 18.17 -4.37 12.53
N GLU A 20 18.92 -4.08 13.60
CA GLU A 20 18.38 -4.08 14.96
C GLU A 20 17.13 -3.19 15.07
N THR A 21 17.03 -2.15 14.23
CA THR A 21 15.89 -1.23 14.12
C THR A 21 14.59 -1.89 13.62
N CYS A 22 14.67 -3.04 12.93
CA CYS A 22 13.54 -3.82 12.43
C CYS A 22 13.19 -5.02 13.32
N THR A 23 13.87 -5.19 14.47
CA THR A 23 13.59 -6.26 15.42
C THR A 23 12.19 -6.11 16.00
N HIS A 24 11.43 -7.20 16.01
CA HIS A 24 10.07 -7.25 16.52
C HIS A 24 9.73 -8.68 16.98
N ASP A 25 8.76 -8.81 17.90
CA ASP A 25 8.19 -10.11 18.25
C ASP A 25 7.15 -10.50 17.20
N ARG A 26 7.60 -11.22 16.17
CA ARG A 26 6.74 -11.67 15.07
C ARG A 26 5.61 -12.57 15.55
N ALA A 27 5.85 -13.44 16.53
CA ALA A 27 4.82 -14.35 17.02
C ALA A 27 3.71 -13.57 17.75
N ALA A 28 4.09 -12.57 18.56
CA ALA A 28 3.14 -11.69 19.21
C ALA A 28 2.31 -10.88 18.19
N LEU A 29 2.94 -10.32 17.15
CA LEU A 29 2.23 -9.57 16.12
C LEU A 29 1.22 -10.44 15.35
N LEU A 30 1.59 -11.67 14.99
CA LEU A 30 0.67 -12.59 14.33
C LEU A 30 -0.49 -13.05 15.24
N ALA A 31 -0.33 -12.96 16.56
CA ALA A 31 -1.35 -13.27 17.56
C ALA A 31 -2.36 -12.13 17.81
N LEU A 32 -2.12 -10.92 17.30
CA LEU A 32 -3.04 -9.78 17.44
C LEU A 32 -4.39 -9.99 16.72
N SER A 33 -5.43 -9.31 17.20
CA SER A 33 -6.72 -9.23 16.49
C SER A 33 -6.55 -8.52 15.14
N PRO A 34 -7.44 -8.73 14.15
CA PRO A 34 -7.32 -8.05 12.86
C PRO A 34 -7.29 -6.52 12.97
N ALA A 35 -8.09 -5.97 13.89
CA ALA A 35 -8.11 -4.54 14.16
C ALA A 35 -6.77 -4.05 14.74
N ASP A 36 -6.23 -4.72 15.76
CA ASP A 36 -4.98 -4.32 16.41
C ASP A 36 -3.77 -4.54 15.50
N PHE A 37 -3.82 -5.54 14.60
CA PHE A 37 -2.75 -5.81 13.68
C PHE A 37 -2.71 -4.80 12.51
N ASP A 38 -3.87 -4.53 11.90
CA ASP A 38 -3.93 -3.83 10.60
C ASP A 38 -4.40 -2.37 10.69
N GLN A 39 -5.17 -2.02 11.72
CA GLN A 39 -5.83 -0.71 11.85
C GLN A 39 -5.24 0.16 12.96
N ASP A 40 -4.53 -0.40 13.95
CA ASP A 40 -3.85 0.39 14.97
C ASP A 40 -2.71 1.22 14.35
N MET A 41 -2.88 2.54 14.34
CA MET A 41 -1.92 3.50 13.78
C MET A 41 -0.59 3.55 14.54
N SER A 42 -0.56 3.08 15.78
CA SER A 42 0.63 3.08 16.66
C SER A 42 1.20 1.69 16.93
N GLY A 43 0.52 0.64 16.47
CA GLY A 43 0.82 -0.76 16.73
C GLY A 43 0.77 -1.62 15.48
N GLY A 44 0.69 -2.94 15.67
CA GLY A 44 0.62 -3.89 14.56
C GLY A 44 1.81 -3.78 13.61
N TRP A 45 1.56 -3.77 12.30
CA TRP A 45 2.61 -3.71 11.28
C TRP A 45 3.11 -2.28 10.98
N ARG A 46 2.34 -1.24 11.32
CA ARG A 46 2.60 0.15 10.86
C ARG A 46 3.94 0.72 11.32
N PRO A 47 4.38 0.56 12.59
CA PRO A 47 5.69 1.05 13.04
C PRO A 47 6.88 0.48 12.24
N LEU A 48 6.74 -0.73 11.68
CA LEU A 48 7.74 -1.30 10.77
C LEU A 48 7.59 -0.71 9.36
N GLY A 49 6.36 -0.59 8.85
CA GLY A 49 6.11 -0.06 7.50
C GLY A 49 6.49 1.42 7.31
N GLU A 50 6.46 2.21 8.39
CA GLU A 50 6.87 3.63 8.36
C GLU A 50 8.39 3.80 8.19
N LYS A 51 9.18 2.82 8.65
CA LYS A 51 10.64 2.82 8.51
C LYS A 51 11.04 2.35 7.11
N PRO A 52 11.71 3.18 6.29
CA PRO A 52 12.13 2.77 4.95
C PRO A 52 12.90 1.45 4.91
N GLU A 53 13.79 1.23 5.87
CA GLU A 53 14.65 0.05 6.01
C GLU A 53 13.88 -1.23 6.40
N CYS A 54 12.68 -1.11 7.00
CA CYS A 54 11.87 -2.25 7.42
C CYS A 54 10.64 -2.50 6.53
N ALA A 55 10.44 -1.70 5.48
CA ALA A 55 9.22 -1.74 4.67
C ALA A 55 8.98 -3.09 3.98
N GLU A 56 10.03 -3.78 3.52
CA GLU A 56 9.90 -5.13 2.94
C GLU A 56 9.47 -6.15 3.99
N LEU A 57 10.08 -6.09 5.17
CA LEU A 57 9.73 -6.95 6.30
C LEU A 57 8.30 -6.70 6.79
N ALA A 58 7.82 -5.46 6.78
CA ALA A 58 6.43 -5.13 7.10
C ALA A 58 5.45 -5.68 6.05
N ALA A 59 5.82 -5.65 4.76
CA ALA A 59 5.02 -6.24 3.69
C ALA A 59 4.96 -7.77 3.81
N ASP A 60 6.07 -8.43 4.15
CA ASP A 60 6.09 -9.87 4.46
C ASP A 60 5.21 -10.20 5.67
N LEU A 61 5.26 -9.38 6.72
CA LEU A 61 4.45 -9.57 7.92
C LEU A 61 2.93 -9.52 7.63
N LEU A 62 2.48 -8.62 6.74
CA LEU A 62 1.08 -8.59 6.28
C LEU A 62 0.68 -9.88 5.57
N ALA A 63 1.54 -10.39 4.68
CA ALA A 63 1.30 -11.66 3.99
C ALA A 63 1.22 -12.84 4.96
N ASP A 64 2.13 -12.87 5.94
CA ASP A 64 2.18 -13.90 6.96
C ASP A 64 0.97 -13.85 7.89
N TYR A 65 0.47 -12.66 8.22
CA TYR A 65 -0.76 -12.49 8.99
C TYR A 65 -1.96 -13.10 8.28
N ARG A 66 -2.16 -12.79 6.99
CA ARG A 66 -3.25 -13.43 6.22
C ARG A 66 -3.13 -14.94 6.17
N LYS A 67 -1.91 -15.47 6.07
CA LYS A 67 -1.66 -16.91 6.04
C LYS A 67 -1.97 -17.55 7.40
N ALA A 68 -1.54 -16.93 8.49
CA ALA A 68 -1.76 -17.43 9.84
C ALA A 68 -3.24 -17.37 10.25
N ARG A 69 -3.99 -16.39 9.74
CA ARG A 69 -5.42 -16.14 10.04
C ARG A 69 -6.35 -16.54 8.91
N TRP A 70 -5.89 -17.39 8.00
CA TRP A 70 -6.68 -17.77 6.83
C TRP A 70 -7.99 -18.44 7.25
N GLY A 71 -9.12 -17.93 6.73
CA GLY A 71 -10.46 -18.41 7.09
C GLY A 71 -11.06 -17.79 8.36
N GLU A 72 -10.28 -17.02 9.13
CA GLU A 72 -10.78 -16.25 10.29
C GLU A 72 -11.11 -14.80 9.91
N LEU A 73 -10.42 -14.24 8.92
CA LEU A 73 -10.65 -12.87 8.46
C LEU A 73 -11.99 -12.73 7.74
N THR A 74 -12.71 -11.67 8.05
CA THR A 74 -13.85 -11.24 7.23
C THR A 74 -13.38 -10.86 5.82
N PRO A 75 -14.28 -10.85 4.81
CA PRO A 75 -13.93 -10.38 3.47
C PRO A 75 -13.30 -8.99 3.48
N GLY A 76 -13.86 -8.06 4.26
CA GLY A 76 -13.33 -6.70 4.39
C GLY A 76 -11.89 -6.65 4.91
N GLU A 77 -11.60 -7.38 6.00
CA GLU A 77 -10.25 -7.45 6.59
C GLU A 77 -9.26 -8.11 5.63
N LEU A 78 -9.67 -9.17 4.93
CA LEU A 78 -8.82 -9.85 3.96
C LEU A 78 -8.43 -8.92 2.79
N HIS A 79 -9.42 -8.24 2.21
CA HIS A 79 -9.21 -7.30 1.11
C HIS A 79 -8.37 -6.09 1.56
N LEU A 80 -8.64 -5.53 2.74
CA LEU A 80 -7.87 -4.41 3.25
C LEU A 80 -6.41 -4.77 3.53
N ASN A 81 -6.16 -5.97 4.07
CA ASN A 81 -4.80 -6.44 4.29
C ASN A 81 -4.04 -6.63 2.97
N TYR A 82 -4.67 -7.21 1.93
CA TYR A 82 -4.07 -7.26 0.59
C TYR A 82 -3.72 -5.86 0.06
N TRP A 83 -4.60 -4.89 0.26
CA TRP A 83 -4.38 -3.52 -0.15
C TRP A 83 -3.19 -2.87 0.57
N HIS A 84 -3.07 -3.05 1.89
CA HIS A 84 -1.94 -2.54 2.67
C HIS A 84 -0.61 -3.17 2.25
N GLU A 85 -0.56 -4.48 2.02
CA GLU A 85 0.64 -5.11 1.49
C GLU A 85 0.99 -4.52 0.11
N GLY A 86 0.00 -4.39 -0.78
CA GLY A 86 0.18 -3.79 -2.09
C GLY A 86 0.80 -2.39 -2.04
N GLN A 87 0.37 -1.53 -1.12
CA GLN A 87 0.93 -0.19 -0.95
C GLN A 87 2.41 -0.21 -0.53
N LEU A 88 2.80 -1.08 0.41
CA LEU A 88 4.20 -1.21 0.81
C LEU A 88 5.06 -1.72 -0.35
N ARG A 89 4.59 -2.74 -1.07
CA ARG A 89 5.25 -3.28 -2.26
C ARG A 89 5.41 -2.22 -3.35
N ALA A 90 4.40 -1.37 -3.54
CA ALA A 90 4.48 -0.23 -4.45
C ALA A 90 5.54 0.78 -4.02
N GLY A 91 5.64 1.07 -2.71
CA GLY A 91 6.67 1.95 -2.14
C GLY A 91 8.09 1.43 -2.33
N LEU A 92 8.25 0.11 -2.42
CA LEU A 92 9.50 -0.61 -2.71
C LEU A 92 9.77 -0.79 -4.21
N ALA A 93 8.97 -0.16 -5.08
CA ALA A 93 9.03 -0.31 -6.54
C ALA A 93 8.82 -1.75 -7.05
N GLN A 94 8.18 -2.62 -6.26
CA GLN A 94 7.83 -3.98 -6.64
C GLN A 94 6.49 -3.98 -7.42
N THR A 95 6.45 -3.34 -8.59
CA THR A 95 5.22 -3.01 -9.35
C THR A 95 4.31 -4.20 -9.63
N ASP A 96 4.85 -5.33 -10.10
CA ASP A 96 4.02 -6.52 -10.39
C ASP A 96 3.43 -7.10 -9.11
N ALA A 97 4.23 -7.11 -8.03
CA ALA A 97 3.79 -7.55 -6.71
C ALA A 97 2.63 -6.70 -6.21
N ALA A 98 2.84 -5.38 -6.21
CA ALA A 98 1.85 -4.40 -5.81
C ALA A 98 0.57 -4.51 -6.64
N THR A 99 0.69 -4.67 -7.96
CA THR A 99 -0.47 -4.72 -8.87
C THR A 99 -1.43 -5.84 -8.50
N ARG A 100 -0.97 -7.09 -8.36
CA ARG A 100 -1.92 -8.18 -8.05
C ARG A 100 -2.48 -8.06 -6.63
N LEU A 101 -1.70 -7.54 -5.68
CA LEU A 101 -2.16 -7.32 -4.31
C LEU A 101 -3.20 -6.21 -4.23
N MET A 102 -2.97 -5.08 -4.90
CA MET A 102 -3.91 -3.96 -4.98
C MET A 102 -5.21 -4.38 -5.67
N MET A 103 -5.14 -5.18 -6.74
CA MET A 103 -6.33 -5.78 -7.37
C MET A 103 -7.06 -6.74 -6.42
N ALA A 104 -6.32 -7.59 -5.70
CA ALA A 104 -6.89 -8.48 -4.68
C ALA A 104 -7.47 -7.70 -3.49
N GLY A 105 -7.03 -6.47 -3.26
CA GLY A 105 -7.54 -5.61 -2.21
C GLY A 105 -8.84 -4.87 -2.55
N VAL A 106 -9.30 -4.94 -3.80
CA VAL A 106 -10.60 -4.38 -4.19
C VAL A 106 -11.72 -5.27 -3.66
N ASN A 107 -12.37 -4.85 -2.58
CA ASN A 107 -13.53 -5.54 -2.03
C ASN A 107 -14.78 -5.31 -2.91
N PRO A 108 -15.40 -6.35 -3.50
CA PRO A 108 -16.60 -6.23 -4.31
C PRO A 108 -17.80 -5.62 -3.57
N GLU A 109 -17.89 -5.80 -2.25
CA GLU A 109 -18.96 -5.24 -1.42
C GLU A 109 -18.88 -3.71 -1.32
N MET A 110 -17.71 -3.13 -1.62
CA MET A 110 -17.46 -1.69 -1.62
C MET A 110 -17.61 -1.05 -3.00
N SER A 111 -18.30 -1.69 -3.94
CA SER A 111 -18.41 -1.24 -5.34
C SER A 111 -18.93 0.20 -5.53
N ARG A 112 -19.67 0.74 -4.55
CA ARG A 112 -20.18 2.13 -4.56
C ARG A 112 -19.27 3.16 -3.88
N SER A 113 -18.17 2.72 -3.27
CA SER A 113 -17.27 3.60 -2.50
C SER A 113 -16.30 4.41 -3.36
N GLY A 114 -16.12 4.03 -4.63
CA GLY A 114 -15.06 4.56 -5.50
C GLY A 114 -13.69 3.92 -5.28
N PHE A 115 -13.55 2.99 -4.34
CA PHE A 115 -12.29 2.32 -4.07
C PHE A 115 -11.71 1.60 -5.30
N SER A 116 -12.55 1.02 -6.16
CA SER A 116 -12.09 0.39 -7.40
C SER A 116 -11.41 1.38 -8.35
N ASP A 117 -11.96 2.59 -8.53
CA ASP A 117 -11.34 3.60 -9.39
C ASP A 117 -10.06 4.18 -8.76
N TYR A 118 -10.05 4.33 -7.44
CA TYR A 118 -8.83 4.66 -6.71
C TYR A 118 -7.72 3.60 -6.91
N ALA A 119 -8.06 2.31 -6.81
CA ALA A 119 -7.14 1.20 -7.04
C ALA A 119 -6.62 1.20 -8.49
N LEU A 120 -7.50 1.34 -9.47
CA LEU A 120 -7.12 1.39 -10.88
C LEU A 120 -6.23 2.58 -11.20
N GLY A 121 -6.51 3.77 -10.65
CA GLY A 121 -5.66 4.95 -10.83
C GLY A 121 -4.28 4.75 -10.22
N THR A 122 -4.22 4.18 -9.02
CA THR A 122 -2.95 3.85 -8.35
C THR A 122 -2.13 2.86 -9.16
N ILE A 123 -2.75 1.78 -9.65
CA ILE A 123 -2.08 0.78 -10.50
C ILE A 123 -1.58 1.41 -11.80
N ALA A 124 -2.39 2.25 -12.45
CA ALA A 124 -1.98 2.96 -13.66
C ALA A 124 -0.73 3.84 -13.41
N PHE A 125 -0.66 4.53 -12.26
CA PHE A 125 0.54 5.25 -11.85
C PHE A 125 1.78 4.34 -11.74
N LEU A 126 1.65 3.16 -11.12
CA LEU A 126 2.77 2.21 -10.97
C LEU A 126 3.29 1.70 -12.32
N HIS A 127 2.40 1.55 -13.30
CA HIS A 127 2.73 1.15 -14.66
C HIS A 127 3.11 2.31 -15.59
N LYS A 128 3.24 3.53 -15.04
CA LYS A 128 3.50 4.76 -15.82
C LYS A 128 2.46 5.00 -16.92
N ASP A 129 1.23 4.55 -16.70
CA ASP A 129 0.08 4.79 -17.57
C ASP A 129 -0.66 6.07 -17.15
N ARG A 130 -0.22 7.20 -17.70
CA ARG A 130 -0.82 8.51 -17.40
C ARG A 130 -2.28 8.58 -17.85
N ALA A 131 -2.60 7.98 -18.99
CA ALA A 131 -3.94 8.03 -19.55
C ALA A 131 -4.92 7.23 -18.68
N GLY A 132 -4.52 6.04 -18.23
CA GLY A 132 -5.28 5.22 -17.29
C GLY A 132 -5.49 5.90 -15.95
N LEU A 133 -4.45 6.56 -15.41
CA LEU A 133 -4.55 7.33 -14.16
C LEU A 133 -5.57 8.47 -14.28
N LEU A 134 -5.49 9.26 -15.35
CA LEU A 134 -6.44 10.35 -15.61
C LEU A 134 -7.89 9.85 -15.78
N ALA A 135 -8.06 8.74 -16.51
CA ALA A 135 -9.39 8.15 -16.74
C ALA A 135 -9.99 7.63 -15.42
N ALA A 136 -9.20 6.97 -14.58
CA ALA A 136 -9.65 6.50 -13.27
C ALA A 136 -10.02 7.66 -12.34
N ARG A 137 -9.20 8.72 -12.32
CA ARG A 137 -9.50 9.95 -11.56
C ARG A 137 -10.79 10.61 -12.03
N ALA A 138 -11.05 10.67 -13.33
CA ALA A 138 -12.28 11.22 -13.88
C ALA A 138 -13.51 10.43 -13.41
N ARG A 139 -13.48 9.09 -13.52
CA ARG A 139 -14.58 8.24 -13.03
C ARG A 139 -14.82 8.38 -11.53
N LEU A 140 -13.76 8.42 -10.73
CA LEU A 140 -13.86 8.62 -9.28
C LEU A 140 -14.56 9.95 -8.95
N ALA A 141 -14.25 11.02 -9.68
CA ALA A 141 -14.82 12.34 -9.47
C ALA A 141 -16.31 12.46 -9.81
N GLU A 142 -16.81 11.59 -10.71
CA GLU A 142 -18.22 11.57 -11.13
C GLU A 142 -19.12 10.78 -10.18
N LEU A 143 -18.55 10.13 -9.15
CA LEU A 143 -19.35 9.32 -8.25
C LEU A 143 -20.38 10.14 -7.47
N PRO A 144 -21.66 9.74 -7.48
CA PRO A 144 -22.70 10.42 -6.72
C PRO A 144 -22.40 10.27 -5.23
N LYS A 145 -22.45 11.40 -4.50
CA LYS A 145 -22.29 11.40 -3.05
C LYS A 145 -23.38 10.54 -2.39
N PRO A 146 -23.04 9.54 -1.56
CA PRO A 146 -24.02 8.77 -0.82
C PRO A 146 -24.88 9.68 0.06
N PRO A 147 -26.20 9.46 0.16
CA PRO A 147 -27.09 10.29 0.96
C PRO A 147 -26.67 10.41 2.45
N ASP A 148 -26.02 9.38 2.98
CA ASP A 148 -25.56 9.26 4.37
C ASP A 148 -24.10 9.68 4.58
N PHE A 149 -23.41 10.12 3.52
CA PHE A 149 -21.98 10.47 3.60
C PHE A 149 -21.71 11.57 4.62
N ASP A 150 -22.52 12.63 4.64
CA ASP A 150 -22.28 13.77 5.52
C ASP A 150 -22.37 13.35 7.00
N ASP A 151 -23.23 12.38 7.33
CA ASP A 151 -23.37 11.83 8.67
C ASP A 151 -22.21 10.89 9.02
N ALA A 152 -21.74 10.09 8.06
CA ALA A 152 -20.54 9.29 8.21
C ALA A 152 -19.29 10.17 8.41
N ALA A 153 -19.14 11.24 7.62
CA ALA A 153 -18.03 12.18 7.71
C ALA A 153 -17.99 12.91 9.06
N ARG A 154 -19.15 13.31 9.61
CA ARG A 154 -19.21 13.90 10.97
C ARG A 154 -18.76 12.92 12.05
N ARG A 155 -19.21 11.66 11.98
CA ARG A 155 -18.78 10.60 12.91
C ARG A 155 -17.28 10.33 12.80
N PHE A 156 -16.76 10.23 11.59
CA PHE A 156 -15.35 10.03 11.31
C PHE A 156 -14.49 11.18 11.88
N LYS A 157 -14.88 12.44 11.66
CA LYS A 157 -14.19 13.61 12.21
C LYS A 157 -14.20 13.61 13.74
N ALA A 158 -15.32 13.24 14.37
CA ALA A 158 -15.40 13.16 15.83
C ALA A 158 -14.48 12.07 16.40
N GLN A 159 -14.33 10.94 15.69
CA GLN A 159 -13.52 9.82 16.15
C GLN A 159 -12.01 10.03 15.90
N TYR A 160 -11.63 10.54 14.74
CA TYR A 160 -10.25 10.58 14.29
C TYR A 160 -9.66 11.99 14.17
N GLY A 161 -10.47 13.04 14.27
CA GLY A 161 -10.02 14.44 14.17
C GLY A 161 -9.80 14.96 12.74
N PHE A 162 -10.01 14.13 11.71
CA PHE A 162 -9.80 14.49 10.31
C PHE A 162 -11.10 14.62 9.52
N GLU A 163 -11.11 15.50 8.51
CA GLU A 163 -12.25 15.66 7.62
C GLU A 163 -12.24 14.65 6.48
N LEU A 164 -13.32 13.88 6.34
CA LEU A 164 -13.53 13.02 5.19
C LEU A 164 -14.14 13.84 4.04
N LYS A 165 -13.48 13.85 2.88
CA LYS A 165 -13.97 14.50 1.66
C LYS A 165 -14.57 13.46 0.71
N TRP A 166 -15.65 13.82 0.04
CA TRP A 166 -16.21 13.03 -1.05
C TRP A 166 -15.74 13.58 -2.41
N PRO A 167 -15.40 12.72 -3.37
CA PRO A 167 -15.16 11.28 -3.24
C PRO A 167 -13.91 10.98 -2.41
N ALA A 168 -13.94 9.88 -1.67
CA ALA A 168 -12.77 9.44 -0.90
C ALA A 168 -11.58 9.15 -1.84
N ASN A 169 -10.36 9.43 -1.38
CA ASN A 169 -9.10 9.20 -2.10
C ASN A 169 -8.93 9.98 -3.42
N LEU A 170 -9.84 10.88 -3.81
CA LEU A 170 -9.69 11.67 -5.04
C LEU A 170 -8.41 12.52 -5.01
N SER A 171 -8.11 13.13 -3.86
CA SER A 171 -6.90 13.94 -3.66
C SER A 171 -5.61 13.12 -3.76
N VAL A 172 -5.67 11.81 -3.49
CA VAL A 172 -4.52 10.92 -3.66
C VAL A 172 -4.21 10.78 -5.15
N LEU A 173 -5.22 10.53 -5.98
CA LEU A 173 -5.02 10.46 -7.43
C LEU A 173 -4.54 11.81 -8.00
N ASP A 174 -5.04 12.93 -7.47
CA ASP A 174 -4.55 14.26 -7.85
C ASP A 174 -3.05 14.42 -7.52
N GLY A 175 -2.59 13.96 -6.35
CA GLY A 175 -1.17 13.96 -5.97
C GLY A 175 -0.30 13.05 -6.86
N LEU A 176 -0.80 11.86 -7.20
CA LEU A 176 -0.13 10.95 -8.14
C LEU A 176 0.00 11.57 -9.54
N ILE A 177 -0.99 12.35 -9.99
CA ILE A 177 -0.93 13.09 -11.25
C ILE A 177 0.09 14.23 -11.18
N ALA A 178 0.12 14.97 -10.08
CA ALA A 178 1.03 16.10 -9.88
C ALA A 178 2.49 15.65 -9.88
N CYS A 179 2.78 14.51 -9.24
CA CYS A 179 4.09 13.88 -9.19
C CYS A 179 4.20 12.66 -10.10
N PHE A 180 3.58 12.74 -11.28
CA PHE A 180 3.74 11.72 -12.29
C PHE A 180 5.25 11.49 -12.56
N ASP A 181 5.62 10.24 -12.77
CA ASP A 181 6.99 9.73 -12.89
C ASP A 181 7.83 9.63 -11.60
N ARG A 182 7.48 10.26 -10.48
CA ARG A 182 8.20 10.06 -9.21
C ARG A 182 8.01 8.64 -8.64
N PRO A 183 8.89 8.17 -7.73
CA PRO A 183 8.65 6.93 -6.99
C PRO A 183 7.31 7.00 -6.23
N TYR A 184 6.57 5.87 -6.18
CA TYR A 184 5.25 5.83 -5.55
C TYR A 184 5.25 6.34 -4.10
N LYS A 185 6.26 5.95 -3.30
CA LYS A 185 6.39 6.39 -1.90
C LYS A 185 6.45 7.91 -1.76
N GLU A 186 7.04 8.61 -2.75
CA GLU A 186 7.12 10.06 -2.77
C GLU A 186 5.79 10.67 -3.23
N ALA A 187 5.24 10.19 -4.35
CA ALA A 187 4.02 10.72 -4.95
C ALA A 187 2.77 10.54 -4.05
N TYR A 188 2.72 9.45 -3.29
CA TYR A 188 1.57 9.11 -2.43
C TYR A 188 1.40 10.04 -1.21
N GLY A 189 2.50 10.61 -0.68
CA GLY A 189 2.49 11.32 0.60
C GLY A 189 3.03 12.77 0.56
N ALA A 190 3.85 13.13 -0.42
CA ALA A 190 4.51 14.43 -0.45
C ALA A 190 3.89 15.43 -1.42
N CYS A 191 3.12 14.94 -2.40
CA CYS A 191 2.67 15.76 -3.52
C CYS A 191 1.25 16.23 -3.30
N SER A 192 1.10 17.53 -3.08
CA SER A 192 -0.20 18.18 -3.09
C SER A 192 -0.53 18.66 -4.50
N ALA A 193 -1.82 18.82 -4.83
CA ALA A 193 -2.22 19.43 -6.10
C ALA A 193 -1.68 20.87 -6.30
N ALA A 194 -1.07 21.48 -5.28
CA ALA A 194 -0.41 22.79 -5.36
C ALA A 194 1.03 22.70 -5.89
N ASP A 195 1.64 21.51 -5.88
CA ASP A 195 2.98 21.25 -6.40
C ASP A 195 2.82 20.90 -7.89
N GLY A 196 2.68 21.93 -8.73
CA GLY A 196 2.52 21.75 -10.18
C GLY A 196 3.58 20.83 -10.81
N PRO A 197 3.30 20.29 -12.01
CA PRO A 197 4.21 19.34 -12.64
C PRO A 197 5.61 19.94 -12.80
N PRO A 198 6.68 19.13 -12.59
CA PRO A 198 8.04 19.59 -12.89
C PRO A 198 8.10 20.01 -14.37
N ALA A 199 8.72 21.16 -14.65
CA ALA A 199 8.90 21.64 -16.00
C ALA A 199 9.54 20.55 -16.88
N GLU A 200 8.85 20.19 -17.97
CA GLU A 200 9.34 19.24 -18.97
C GLU A 200 10.71 19.73 -19.48
N ARG A 201 11.75 18.91 -19.29
CA ARG A 201 13.00 19.07 -20.04
C ARG A 201 12.84 18.29 -21.33
N HIS A 202 12.62 19.02 -22.42
CA HIS A 202 12.69 18.53 -23.80
C HIS A 202 14.07 17.94 -24.14
#